data_AF-A0A9D5ZSC0-F1
#
_entry.id   AF-A0A9D5ZSC0-F1
#
_cell.length_a   1.000
_cell.length_b   1.000
_cell.length_c   1.000
_cell.angle_alpha   90.00
_cell.angle_beta   90.00
_cell.angle_gamma   90.00
#
_symmetry.space_group_name_H-M   'P 1'
#
loop_
_entity.id
_entity.type
_entity.pdbx_description
1 polymer ?
#
loop_
_entity_poly.entity_id
_entity_poly.type
_entity_poly.pdbx_seq_one_letter_code
_entity_poly.pdbx_strand_id
1 'polypeptide(L)'
;MIILYTGNGKGKTTAALGQMYRAIGQGMRVCIIQFIKGKWKTGEMLASQSFSNNLTFKTMGEGFTWNSKDINKDIEAARFAWETAKDSINSSKYDMVILDELTYLIKYKIITNEEVIEFLKNRPNNIHIIITGRDASNELIEVSDLVTEMKEIKHPYKSGIEAIKGIEY
;
A
#
# COMPACT_ATOMS: atom_id res chain seq x y z
N MET A 1 13.74 -7.63 -1.22
CA MET A 1 13.36 -7.13 -2.55
C MET A 1 12.30 -6.05 -2.42
N ILE A 2 12.36 -4.97 -3.19
CA ILE A 2 11.32 -3.93 -3.31
C ILE A 2 10.56 -4.14 -4.62
N ILE A 3 9.25 -4.25 -4.54
CA ILE A 3 8.34 -4.35 -5.67
C ILE A 3 7.48 -3.09 -5.72
N LEU A 4 7.39 -2.43 -6.87
CA LEU A 4 6.54 -1.28 -7.09
C LEU A 4 5.46 -1.60 -8.13
N TYR A 5 4.20 -1.47 -7.73
CA TYR A 5 3.05 -1.52 -8.62
C TYR A 5 2.47 -0.11 -8.79
N THR A 6 2.70 0.50 -9.94
CA THR A 6 2.24 1.86 -10.26
C THR A 6 1.36 1.93 -11.50
N GLY A 7 1.09 3.12 -12.02
CA GLY A 7 0.29 3.34 -13.22
C GLY A 7 -1.20 3.57 -12.95
N ASN A 8 -1.90 4.02 -13.99
CA ASN A 8 -3.27 4.49 -13.90
C ASN A 8 -4.35 3.39 -13.97
N GLY A 9 -3.98 2.19 -14.39
CA GLY A 9 -4.85 1.03 -14.48
C GLY A 9 -5.22 0.44 -13.12
N LYS A 10 -6.38 -0.23 -13.08
CA LYS A 10 -6.78 -1.12 -11.99
C LYS A 10 -5.83 -2.31 -11.93
N GLY A 11 -5.44 -2.72 -10.72
CA GLY A 11 -4.66 -3.96 -10.53
C GLY A 11 -3.56 -3.88 -9.48
N LYS A 12 -3.10 -2.68 -9.09
CA LYS A 12 -1.94 -2.48 -8.20
C LYS A 12 -2.12 -3.17 -6.84
N THR A 13 -3.13 -2.76 -6.08
CA THR A 13 -3.45 -3.33 -4.76
C THR A 13 -3.78 -4.82 -4.87
N THR A 14 -4.58 -5.24 -5.85
CA THR A 14 -4.91 -6.67 -6.03
C THR A 14 -3.69 -7.52 -6.38
N ALA A 15 -2.71 -6.99 -7.11
CA ALA A 15 -1.44 -7.68 -7.37
C ALA A 15 -0.59 -7.80 -6.11
N ALA A 16 -0.54 -6.75 -5.28
CA ALA A 16 0.11 -6.79 -3.97
C ALA A 16 -0.55 -7.84 -3.04
N LEU A 17 -1.88 -7.89 -3.01
CA LEU A 17 -2.63 -8.90 -2.27
C LEU A 17 -2.38 -10.32 -2.81
N GLY A 18 -2.27 -10.50 -4.12
CA GLY A 18 -1.88 -11.79 -4.72
C GLY A 18 -0.50 -12.27 -4.24
N GLN A 19 0.46 -11.34 -4.12
CA GLN A 19 1.78 -11.65 -3.54
C GLN A 19 1.71 -11.96 -2.04
N MET A 20 0.88 -11.25 -1.29
CA MET A 20 0.58 -11.59 0.12
C MET A 20 0.07 -13.02 0.23
N TYR A 21 -0.94 -13.41 -0.56
CA TYR A 21 -1.49 -14.76 -0.53
C TYR A 21 -0.43 -15.82 -0.84
N ARG A 22 0.44 -15.57 -1.82
CA ARG A 22 1.57 -16.46 -2.13
C ARG A 22 2.53 -16.59 -0.94
N ALA A 23 2.89 -15.48 -0.31
CA ALA A 23 3.81 -15.45 0.83
C ALA A 23 3.23 -16.20 2.04
N ILE A 24 1.98 -15.92 2.40
CA ILE A 24 1.27 -16.62 3.49
C ILE A 24 1.18 -18.12 3.22
N GLY A 25 0.88 -18.52 1.98
CA GLY A 25 0.86 -19.93 1.56
C GLY A 25 2.21 -20.65 1.71
N GLN A 26 3.31 -19.90 1.82
CA GLN A 26 4.66 -20.40 2.09
C GLN A 26 5.10 -20.18 3.55
N GLY A 27 4.17 -19.87 4.46
CA GLY A 27 4.43 -19.72 5.89
C GLY A 27 5.06 -18.38 6.29
N MET A 28 5.17 -17.41 5.37
CA MET A 28 5.70 -16.08 5.69
C MET A 28 4.72 -15.26 6.52
N ARG A 29 5.25 -14.36 7.34
CA ARG A 29 4.51 -13.36 8.11
C ARG A 29 4.44 -12.07 7.30
N VAL A 30 3.23 -11.59 7.05
CA VAL A 30 2.98 -10.42 6.20
C VAL A 30 2.31 -9.31 7.00
N CYS A 31 2.74 -8.07 6.78
CA CYS A 31 2.05 -6.88 7.28
C CYS A 31 1.56 -6.04 6.11
N ILE A 32 0.32 -5.60 6.15
CA ILE A 32 -0.22 -4.60 5.22
C ILE A 32 -0.49 -3.32 5.98
N ILE A 33 0.07 -2.22 5.50
CA ILE A 33 -0.27 -0.86 5.91
C ILE A 33 -0.96 -0.18 4.75
N GLN A 34 -2.25 0.13 4.91
CA GLN A 34 -3.03 0.88 3.93
C GLN A 34 -3.11 2.33 4.36
N PHE A 35 -2.57 3.24 3.54
CA PHE A 35 -2.42 4.65 3.87
C PHE A 35 -3.64 5.51 3.55
N ILE A 36 -4.48 5.05 2.62
CA ILE A 36 -5.74 5.71 2.28
C ILE A 36 -6.89 4.76 2.63
N LYS A 37 -7.72 5.19 3.57
CA LYS A 37 -8.95 4.48 3.94
C LYS A 37 -10.10 4.87 3.02
N GLY A 38 -10.75 3.86 2.45
CA GLY A 38 -12.15 3.99 2.03
C GLY A 38 -13.07 3.90 3.24
N LYS A 39 -14.22 4.60 3.25
CA LYS A 39 -15.26 4.42 4.29
C LYS A 39 -15.88 3.01 4.32
N TRP A 40 -15.43 2.12 3.45
CA TRP A 40 -16.03 0.84 3.13
C TRP A 40 -15.17 -0.28 3.74
N LYS A 41 -15.82 -1.32 4.28
CA LYS A 41 -15.11 -2.56 4.60
C LYS A 41 -14.79 -3.25 3.29
N THR A 42 -13.51 -3.36 2.97
CA THR A 42 -13.07 -4.02 1.75
C THR A 42 -13.02 -5.53 1.96
N GLY A 43 -13.20 -6.28 0.88
CA GLY A 43 -13.17 -7.75 0.89
C GLY A 43 -11.85 -8.30 1.44
N GLU A 44 -10.73 -7.66 1.13
CA GLU A 44 -9.41 -8.06 1.64
C GLU A 44 -9.26 -7.89 3.14
N MET A 45 -9.83 -6.82 3.73
CA MET A 45 -9.84 -6.63 5.19
C MET A 45 -10.70 -7.68 5.89
N LEU A 46 -11.82 -8.09 5.27
CA LEU A 46 -12.65 -9.16 5.81
C LEU A 46 -11.94 -10.51 5.71
N ALA A 47 -11.34 -10.81 4.55
CA ALA A 47 -10.60 -12.03 4.31
C ALA A 47 -9.35 -12.16 5.19
N SER A 48 -8.71 -11.04 5.56
CA SER A 48 -7.51 -11.06 6.39
C SER A 48 -7.74 -11.71 7.76
N GLN A 49 -8.98 -11.72 8.26
CA GLN A 49 -9.34 -12.37 9.53
C GLN A 49 -9.10 -13.89 9.51
N SER A 50 -9.18 -14.52 8.34
CA SER A 50 -8.91 -15.96 8.17
C SER A 50 -7.42 -16.29 8.23
N PHE A 51 -6.53 -15.29 8.17
CA PHE A 51 -5.07 -15.46 8.14
C PHE A 51 -4.39 -14.81 9.35
N SER A 52 -5.12 -14.61 10.44
CA SER A 52 -4.68 -13.81 11.61
C SER A 52 -3.37 -14.27 12.26
N ASN A 53 -2.97 -15.53 12.09
CA ASN A 53 -1.68 -16.04 12.57
C ASN A 53 -0.46 -15.52 11.76
N ASN A 54 -0.68 -15.18 10.48
CA ASN A 54 0.40 -14.84 9.54
C ASN A 54 0.20 -13.47 8.87
N LEU A 55 -0.93 -12.80 9.10
CA LEU A 55 -1.28 -11.53 8.48
C LEU A 55 -1.68 -10.50 9.52
N THR A 56 -0.93 -9.40 9.54
CA THR A 56 -1.31 -8.17 10.24
C THR A 56 -1.86 -7.17 9.21
N PHE A 57 -3.13 -6.80 9.34
CA PHE A 57 -3.75 -5.78 8.50
C PHE A 57 -3.95 -4.48 9.29
N LYS A 58 -3.27 -3.40 8.87
CA LYS A 58 -3.33 -2.07 9.49
C LYS A 58 -3.93 -1.08 8.49
N THR A 59 -5.23 -0.83 8.62
CA THR A 59 -5.86 0.33 7.97
C THR A 59 -5.52 1.58 8.77
N MET A 60 -4.70 2.47 8.20
CA MET A 60 -4.25 3.69 8.86
C MET A 60 -4.69 4.91 8.06
N GLY A 61 -5.08 5.97 8.77
CA GLY A 61 -5.74 7.14 8.20
C GLY A 61 -7.26 7.12 8.40
N GLU A 62 -7.87 8.28 8.63
CA GLU A 62 -9.33 8.41 8.78
C GLU A 62 -10.09 8.31 7.45
N GLY A 63 -9.34 8.11 6.37
CA GLY A 63 -9.82 8.22 5.01
C GLY A 63 -9.58 9.64 4.61
N PHE A 64 -8.40 9.86 4.01
CA PHE A 64 -8.07 11.10 3.30
C PHE A 64 -9.08 11.24 2.16
N THR A 65 -10.25 11.74 2.53
CA THR A 65 -11.34 12.04 1.62
C THR A 65 -11.25 13.53 1.42
N TRP A 66 -11.44 13.94 0.17
CA TRP A 66 -11.51 15.34 -0.26
C TRP A 66 -12.52 16.20 0.55
N ASN A 67 -13.30 15.58 1.43
CA ASN A 67 -14.33 16.16 2.29
C ASN A 67 -13.95 16.19 3.78
N SER A 68 -12.68 15.95 4.15
CA SER A 68 -12.25 16.03 5.54
C SER A 68 -12.38 17.47 6.06
N LYS A 69 -12.91 17.59 7.27
CA LYS A 69 -13.14 18.88 7.93
C LYS A 69 -11.89 19.38 8.67
N ASP A 70 -10.86 18.54 8.83
CA ASP A 70 -9.68 18.83 9.63
C ASP A 70 -8.42 18.21 8.99
N ILE A 71 -7.78 18.98 8.11
CA ILE A 71 -6.61 18.54 7.35
C ILE A 71 -5.39 18.22 8.23
N ASN A 72 -5.28 18.85 9.40
CA ASN A 72 -4.15 18.63 10.31
C ASN A 72 -4.22 17.22 10.90
N LYS A 73 -5.42 16.76 11.30
CA LYS A 73 -5.61 15.38 11.79
C LYS A 73 -5.29 14.34 10.74
N ASP A 74 -5.64 14.60 9.48
CA ASP A 74 -5.31 13.69 8.38
C ASP A 74 -3.80 13.58 8.16
N ILE A 75 -3.07 14.71 8.24
CA ILE A 75 -1.61 14.74 8.15
C ILE A 75 -0.98 13.97 9.32
N GLU A 76 -1.45 14.18 10.55
CA GLU A 76 -0.97 13.46 11.74
C GLU A 76 -1.21 11.96 11.62
N ALA A 77 -2.42 11.54 11.22
CA ALA A 77 -2.75 10.14 11.04
C ALA A 77 -1.90 9.47 9.95
N ALA A 78 -1.66 10.16 8.84
CA ALA A 78 -0.81 9.67 7.76
C ALA A 78 0.67 9.61 8.14
N ARG A 79 1.17 10.58 8.93
CA ARG A 79 2.53 10.52 9.51
C ARG A 79 2.65 9.36 10.50
N PHE A 80 1.67 9.15 11.36
CA PHE A 80 1.64 8.00 12.26
C PHE A 80 1.60 6.66 11.50
N ALA A 81 0.85 6.59 10.40
CA ALA A 81 0.85 5.42 9.51
C ALA A 81 2.26 5.15 8.95
N TRP A 82 2.98 6.20 8.57
CA TRP A 82 4.34 6.09 8.04
C TRP A 82 5.34 5.61 9.10
N GLU A 83 5.29 6.16 10.32
CA GLU A 83 6.11 5.65 11.42
C GLU A 83 5.80 4.17 11.71
N THR A 84 4.51 3.79 11.71
CA THR A 84 4.11 2.39 11.89
C THR A 84 4.64 1.47 10.78
N ALA A 85 4.73 1.96 9.55
CA ALA A 85 5.33 1.22 8.44
C ALA A 85 6.83 1.02 8.64
N LYS A 86 7.56 2.07 9.04
CA LYS A 86 9.00 1.99 9.35
C LYS A 86 9.27 1.00 10.48
N ASP A 87 8.48 1.06 11.56
CA ASP A 87 8.57 0.12 12.67
C ASP A 87 8.30 -1.31 12.23
N SER A 88 7.26 -1.53 11.42
CA SER A 88 6.93 -2.86 10.92
C SER A 88 8.09 -3.45 10.12
N ILE A 89 8.70 -2.65 9.24
CA ILE A 89 9.84 -3.05 8.41
C ILE A 89 11.08 -3.36 9.26
N ASN A 90 11.35 -2.57 10.29
CA ASN A 90 12.55 -2.76 11.14
C ASN A 90 12.37 -3.83 12.23
N SER A 91 11.14 -4.24 12.54
CA SER A 91 10.85 -5.12 13.68
C SER A 91 11.34 -6.57 13.56
N SER A 92 11.74 -7.02 12.37
CA SER A 92 12.02 -8.44 12.05
C SER A 92 10.84 -9.42 12.31
N LYS A 93 9.64 -8.88 12.60
CA LYS A 93 8.42 -9.67 12.82
C LYS A 93 7.74 -10.12 11.52
N TYR A 94 8.11 -9.50 10.40
CA TYR A 94 7.50 -9.75 9.11
C TYR A 94 8.58 -10.05 8.08
N ASP A 95 8.25 -10.96 7.18
CA ASP A 95 9.10 -11.33 6.05
C ASP A 95 8.69 -10.52 4.80
N MET A 96 7.44 -10.00 4.80
CA MET A 96 6.93 -9.08 3.77
C MET A 96 6.11 -7.94 4.39
N VAL A 97 6.29 -6.72 3.89
CA VAL A 97 5.48 -5.55 4.22
C VAL A 97 4.91 -4.91 2.96
N ILE A 98 3.60 -4.67 2.94
CA ILE A 98 2.89 -3.99 1.86
C ILE A 98 2.55 -2.57 2.32
N LEU A 99 3.00 -1.59 1.53
CA LEU A 99 2.78 -0.17 1.68
C LEU A 99 1.76 0.26 0.62
N ASP A 100 0.48 0.04 0.92
CA ASP A 100 -0.60 0.25 -0.04
C ASP A 100 -1.01 1.72 -0.11
N GLU A 101 -0.94 2.28 -1.31
CA GLU A 101 -1.22 3.68 -1.65
C GLU A 101 -0.22 4.69 -1.02
N LEU A 102 1.02 4.26 -0.80
CA LEU A 102 2.10 5.09 -0.25
C LEU A 102 2.39 6.34 -1.10
N THR A 103 2.31 6.23 -2.43
CA THR A 103 2.71 7.34 -3.33
C THR A 103 1.87 8.60 -3.11
N TYR A 104 0.66 8.47 -2.57
CA TYR A 104 -0.18 9.62 -2.24
C TYR A 104 0.36 10.42 -1.05
N LEU A 105 1.01 9.80 -0.07
CA LEU A 105 1.64 10.55 1.02
C LEU A 105 2.75 11.46 0.49
N ILE A 106 3.50 10.98 -0.51
CA ILE A 106 4.53 11.76 -1.20
C ILE A 106 3.89 12.86 -2.03
N LYS A 107 2.88 12.51 -2.85
CA LYS A 107 2.16 13.44 -3.73
C LYS A 107 1.54 14.62 -2.97
N TYR A 108 0.96 14.34 -1.79
CA TYR A 108 0.37 15.37 -0.93
C TYR A 108 1.37 16.04 0.01
N LYS A 109 2.67 15.76 -0.15
CA LYS A 109 3.76 16.33 0.65
C LYS A 109 3.59 16.08 2.16
N ILE A 110 2.87 15.01 2.52
CA ILE A 110 2.75 14.57 3.91
C ILE A 110 4.10 14.09 4.37
N ILE A 111 4.79 13.27 3.55
CA ILE A 111 6.18 12.84 3.71
C ILE A 111 6.98 13.26 2.47
N THR A 112 8.30 13.41 2.60
CA THR A 112 9.13 13.79 1.45
C THR A 112 9.56 12.56 0.65
N ASN A 113 9.85 12.75 -0.64
CA ASN A 113 10.34 11.66 -1.49
C ASN A 113 11.70 11.18 -0.95
N GLU A 114 12.57 12.11 -0.58
CA GLU A 114 13.90 11.85 -0.04
C GLU A 114 13.86 10.97 1.21
N GLU A 115 12.95 11.27 2.15
CA GLU A 115 12.74 10.49 3.37
C GLU A 115 12.39 9.03 3.05
N VAL A 116 11.48 8.80 2.09
CA VAL A 116 11.08 7.45 1.68
C VAL A 116 12.23 6.71 1.02
N ILE A 117 12.95 7.35 0.10
CA ILE A 117 14.07 6.72 -0.62
C ILE A 117 15.21 6.38 0.33
N GLU A 118 15.57 7.28 1.23
CA GLU A 118 16.61 7.04 2.23
C GLU A 118 16.24 5.87 3.14
N PHE A 119 14.99 5.83 3.61
CA PHE A 119 14.50 4.72 4.41
C PHE A 119 14.55 3.39 3.66
N LEU A 120 14.06 3.35 2.41
CA LEU A 120 14.07 2.13 1.60
C LEU A 120 15.48 1.63 1.31
N LYS A 121 16.45 2.51 1.08
CA LYS A 121 17.85 2.13 0.88
C LYS A 121 18.48 1.52 2.13
N ASN A 122 18.09 1.98 3.32
CA ASN A 122 18.62 1.53 4.61
C ASN A 122 17.80 0.41 5.28
N ARG A 123 16.81 -0.14 4.59
CA ARG A 123 15.96 -1.23 5.11
C ARG A 123 16.78 -2.49 5.47
N PRO A 124 16.27 -3.36 6.36
CA PRO A 124 16.85 -4.69 6.58
C PRO A 124 16.93 -5.52 5.29
N ASN A 125 18.02 -6.29 5.10
CA ASN A 125 18.24 -7.08 3.87
C ASN A 125 17.26 -8.25 3.69
N ASN A 126 16.69 -8.76 4.80
CA ASN A 126 15.87 -9.96 4.85
C ASN A 126 14.36 -9.68 4.74
N ILE A 127 13.96 -8.54 4.17
CA ILE A 127 12.55 -8.17 4.04
C ILE A 127 12.15 -7.90 2.58
N HIS A 128 10.93 -8.33 2.24
CA HIS A 128 10.26 -7.95 1.01
C HIS A 128 9.35 -6.76 1.25
N ILE A 129 9.43 -5.74 0.41
CA ILE A 129 8.54 -4.57 0.48
C ILE A 129 7.77 -4.49 -0.83
N ILE A 130 6.46 -4.33 -0.74
CA ILE A 130 5.61 -4.06 -1.91
C ILE A 130 5.00 -2.68 -1.74
N ILE A 131 5.15 -1.83 -2.73
CA ILE A 131 4.64 -0.46 -2.75
C ILE A 131 3.59 -0.37 -3.85
N THR A 132 2.45 0.23 -3.54
CA THR A 132 1.43 0.52 -4.54
C THR A 132 1.13 2.01 -4.59
N GLY A 133 0.67 2.46 -5.75
CA GLY A 133 0.05 3.76 -5.92
C GLY A 133 0.32 4.39 -7.27
N ARG A 134 -0.42 5.44 -7.60
CA ARG A 134 -0.27 6.16 -8.87
C ARG A 134 0.92 7.12 -8.81
N ASP A 135 1.38 7.56 -9.98
CA ASP A 135 2.35 8.65 -10.11
C ASP A 135 3.65 8.44 -9.29
N ALA A 136 4.20 7.22 -9.31
CA ALA A 136 5.47 6.94 -8.62
C ALA A 136 6.60 7.82 -9.20
N SER A 137 7.45 8.34 -8.31
CA SER A 137 8.61 9.14 -8.69
C SER A 137 9.69 8.29 -9.37
N ASN A 138 10.55 8.92 -10.19
CA ASN A 138 11.65 8.22 -10.85
C ASN A 138 12.61 7.60 -9.83
N GLU A 139 12.87 8.29 -8.72
CA GLU A 139 13.72 7.80 -7.65
C GLU A 139 13.13 6.55 -6.98
N LEU A 140 11.79 6.48 -6.87
CA LEU A 140 11.11 5.30 -6.33
C LEU A 140 11.15 4.12 -7.31
N ILE A 141 11.11 4.40 -8.62
CA ILE A 141 11.34 3.40 -9.66
C ILE A 141 12.77 2.88 -9.57
N GLU A 142 13.76 3.77 -9.46
CA GLU A 142 15.18 3.41 -9.41
C GLU A 142 15.57 2.59 -8.17
N VAL A 143 14.98 2.89 -7.00
CA VAL A 143 15.27 2.12 -5.77
C VAL A 143 14.55 0.76 -5.74
N SER A 144 13.60 0.53 -6.64
CA SER A 144 12.80 -0.70 -6.68
C SER A 144 13.47 -1.78 -7.52
N ASP A 145 13.48 -3.02 -7.03
CA ASP A 145 14.07 -4.16 -7.74
C ASP A 145 13.15 -4.66 -8.87
N LEU A 146 11.83 -4.51 -8.72
CA LEU A 146 10.82 -4.83 -9.71
C LEU A 146 9.80 -3.71 -9.80
N VAL A 147 9.51 -3.25 -11.02
CA VAL A 147 8.48 -2.23 -11.27
C VAL A 147 7.52 -2.72 -12.34
N THR A 148 6.22 -2.67 -12.04
CA THR A 148 5.16 -2.89 -13.03
C THR A 148 4.27 -1.66 -13.11
N GLU A 149 4.15 -1.09 -14.31
CA GLU A 149 3.16 -0.07 -14.62
C GLU A 149 1.85 -0.72 -15.09
N MET A 150 0.81 -0.63 -14.28
CA MET A 150 -0.54 -0.99 -14.67
C MET A 150 -1.09 0.11 -15.59
N LYS A 151 -1.03 -0.10 -16.90
CA LYS A 151 -1.59 0.83 -17.89
C LYS A 151 -3.09 0.58 -18.07
N GLU A 152 -3.90 1.63 -17.99
CA GLU A 152 -5.34 1.52 -18.27
C GLU A 152 -5.58 1.42 -19.79
N ILE A 153 -5.86 0.21 -20.28
CA ILE A 153 -6.28 0.00 -21.68
C ILE A 153 -7.79 0.21 -21.84
N LYS A 154 -8.58 -0.29 -20.88
CA LYS A 154 -10.03 -0.11 -20.80
C LYS A 154 -10.46 -0.24 -19.34
N HIS A 155 -11.48 0.52 -18.93
CA HIS A 155 -12.06 0.41 -17.59
C HIS A 155 -13.58 0.54 -17.67
N PRO A 156 -14.37 -0.33 -17.00
CA PRO A 156 -15.83 -0.32 -17.07
C PRO A 156 -16.46 1.00 -16.59
N TYR A 157 -15.80 1.69 -15.65
CA TYR A 157 -16.18 3.04 -15.22
C TYR A 157 -16.33 4.05 -16.38
N LYS A 158 -15.49 3.96 -17.43
CA LYS A 158 -15.61 4.83 -18.62
C LYS A 158 -16.89 4.56 -19.42
N SER A 159 -17.54 3.44 -19.18
CA SER A 159 -18.83 3.06 -19.77
C SER A 159 -19.99 3.24 -18.79
N GLY A 160 -19.80 3.98 -17.69
CA GLY A 160 -20.83 4.31 -16.70
C GLY A 160 -21.12 3.21 -15.67
N ILE A 161 -20.33 2.13 -15.64
CA ILE A 161 -20.49 1.07 -14.64
C ILE A 161 -19.83 1.52 -13.33
N GLU A 162 -20.64 1.58 -12.26
CA GLU A 162 -20.17 1.91 -10.91
C GLU A 162 -19.40 0.75 -10.26
N ALA A 163 -18.85 0.98 -9.06
CA ALA A 163 -18.09 -0.02 -8.32
C ALA A 163 -18.94 -1.24 -7.92
N ILE A 164 -18.46 -2.44 -8.24
CA ILE A 164 -19.13 -3.72 -7.99
C ILE A 164 -18.46 -4.42 -6.81
N LYS A 165 -19.28 -4.87 -5.85
CA LYS A 165 -18.84 -5.66 -4.71
C LYS A 165 -18.15 -6.96 -5.17
N GLY A 166 -16.98 -7.25 -4.59
CA GLY A 166 -16.13 -8.39 -4.93
C GLY A 166 -15.20 -8.15 -6.12
N ILE A 167 -15.32 -7.02 -6.82
CA ILE A 167 -14.48 -6.65 -7.97
C ILE A 167 -13.70 -5.37 -7.69
N GLU A 168 -14.37 -4.32 -7.22
CA GLU A 168 -13.76 -3.03 -6.85
C GLU A 168 -13.52 -2.89 -5.35
N TYR A 169 -14.34 -3.55 -4.51
CA TYR A 169 -14.22 -3.54 -3.05
C TYR A 169 -14.82 -4.79 -2.39
#